data_AF-A0A2H3CNH0-F1
#
_entry.id   AF-A0A2H3CNH0-F1
#
_cell.length_a   1.000
_cell.length_b   1.000
_cell.length_c   1.000
_cell.angle_alpha   90.00
_cell.angle_beta   90.00
_cell.angle_gamma   90.00
#
_symmetry.space_group_name_H-M   'P 1'
#
loop_
_entity.id
_entity.type
_entity.pdbx_description
1 polymer ?
#
loop_
_entity_poly.entity_id
_entity_poly.type
_entity_poly.pdbx_seq_one_letter_code
_entity_poly.pdbx_strand_id
1 'polypeptide(L)'
;RGYGPLMPCNHIQNITSLPDMMPRCLLRHPLFWSYLATQLPRIPFPMATNLHPSLANLDHLNAIINSAINAQYPNSTGWNGET
;
A
#
# COMPACT_ATOMS: atom_id res chain seq x y z
N ARG A 1 29.94 29.51 -1.76
CA ARG A 1 28.47 29.59 -2.00
C ARG A 1 28.05 28.20 -2.46
N GLY A 2 27.45 27.29 -1.71
CA GLY A 2 26.61 27.39 -0.52
C GLY A 2 25.43 26.45 -0.79
N TYR A 3 25.67 25.13 -0.83
CA TYR A 3 24.59 24.15 -0.91
C TYR A 3 23.91 24.14 0.46
N GLY A 4 22.65 24.60 0.51
CA GLY A 4 21.84 24.56 1.73
C GLY A 4 21.60 23.12 2.19
N PRO A 5 21.32 22.88 3.48
CA PRO A 5 21.10 21.53 3.99
C PRO A 5 19.87 20.92 3.31
N LEU A 6 20.04 19.74 2.71
CA LEU A 6 18.93 18.90 2.28
C LEU A 6 18.10 18.58 3.52
N MET A 7 16.85 19.02 3.53
CA MET A 7 15.95 18.79 4.65
C MET A 7 15.82 17.29 4.92
N PRO A 8 15.79 16.85 6.19
CA PRO A 8 15.50 15.47 6.51
C PRO A 8 14.06 15.16 6.11
N CYS A 9 13.85 14.10 5.32
CA CYS A 9 12.54 13.58 4.96
C CYS A 9 11.85 12.95 6.19
N ASN A 10 11.54 13.76 7.19
CA ASN A 10 10.71 13.40 8.35
C ASN A 10 9.42 14.22 8.27
N HIS A 11 8.61 14.01 7.23
CA HIS A 11 7.25 14.52 7.23
C HIS A 11 6.35 13.67 6.31
N ILE A 12 5.45 12.93 6.96
CA ILE A 12 4.26 12.26 6.39
C ILE A 12 4.60 11.08 5.47
N GLN A 13 4.59 9.87 6.05
CA GLN A 13 4.48 8.64 5.25
C GLN A 13 3.09 8.56 4.62
N ASN A 14 3.00 9.14 3.42
CA ASN A 14 2.55 8.44 2.23
C ASN A 14 1.12 7.84 2.22
N ILE A 15 0.13 8.67 2.56
CA ILE A 15 -1.28 8.42 2.18
C ILE A 15 -1.53 8.73 0.69
N THR A 16 -0.58 9.42 0.04
CA THR A 16 -0.63 9.82 -1.37
C THR A 16 -0.25 8.72 -2.36
N SER A 17 0.33 7.58 -1.94
CA SER A 17 0.61 6.45 -2.84
C SER A 17 -0.53 5.44 -2.97
N LEU A 18 -1.64 5.63 -2.25
CA LEU A 18 -2.79 4.72 -2.35
C LEU A 18 -3.39 4.65 -3.76
N PRO A 19 -3.56 5.76 -4.50
CA PRO A 19 -4.10 5.72 -5.87
C PRO A 19 -3.23 4.92 -6.85
N ASP A 20 -1.90 4.92 -6.65
CA ASP A 20 -0.93 4.20 -7.48
C ASP A 20 -0.51 2.83 -6.89
N MET A 21 -1.21 2.37 -5.85
CA MET A 21 -0.80 1.17 -5.12
C MET A 21 -1.14 -0.10 -5.91
N MET A 22 -0.21 -0.58 -6.71
CA MET A 22 -0.36 -1.87 -7.37
C MET A 22 -0.25 -3.03 -6.37
N PRO A 23 -0.93 -4.19 -6.59
CA PRO A 23 -0.84 -5.37 -5.72
C PRO A 23 0.60 -5.77 -5.38
N ARG A 24 1.49 -5.75 -6.38
CA ARG A 24 2.92 -6.04 -6.22
C ARG A 24 3.66 -5.02 -5.35
N CYS A 25 3.24 -3.76 -5.36
CA CYS A 25 3.81 -2.71 -4.53
C CYS A 25 3.34 -2.87 -3.08
N LEU A 26 2.07 -3.20 -2.86
CA LEU A 26 1.53 -3.53 -1.53
C LEU A 26 2.28 -4.68 -0.88
N LEU A 27 2.47 -5.80 -1.59
CA LEU A 27 3.18 -6.96 -1.07
C LEU A 27 4.67 -6.68 -0.75
N ARG A 28 5.25 -5.63 -1.34
CA ARG A 28 6.62 -5.18 -1.06
C ARG A 28 6.67 -4.03 -0.05
N HIS A 29 5.53 -3.49 0.36
CA HIS A 29 5.47 -2.27 1.15
C HIS A 29 5.83 -2.55 2.62
N PRO A 30 6.76 -1.80 3.25
CA PRO A 30 7.16 -2.03 4.64
C PRO A 30 5.99 -1.99 5.63
N LEU A 31 4.97 -1.16 5.39
CA LEU A 31 3.77 -1.12 6.23
C LEU A 31 2.95 -2.41 6.16
N PHE A 32 2.93 -3.08 5.01
CA PHE A 32 2.25 -4.37 4.88
C PHE A 32 3.00 -5.46 5.64
N TRP A 33 4.34 -5.43 5.61
CA TRP A 33 5.18 -6.34 6.40
C TRP A 33 5.08 -6.09 7.90
N SER A 34 5.05 -4.83 8.35
CA SER A 34 4.84 -4.53 9.77
C SER A 34 3.45 -4.97 10.21
N TYR A 35 2.41 -4.74 9.39
CA TYR A 35 1.07 -5.27 9.65
C TYR A 35 1.07 -6.80 9.76
N LEU A 36 1.70 -7.50 8.82
CA LEU A 36 1.84 -8.97 8.88
C LEU A 36 2.52 -9.45 10.17
N ALA A 37 3.61 -8.79 10.58
CA ALA A 37 4.31 -9.14 11.81
C ALA A 37 3.44 -8.92 13.06
N THR A 38 2.59 -7.88 13.06
CA THR A 38 1.64 -7.65 14.17
C THR A 38 0.51 -8.68 14.21
N GLN A 39 0.01 -9.11 13.06
CA GLN A 39 -1.10 -10.07 12.97
C GLN A 39 -0.64 -11.52 13.18
N LEU A 40 0.59 -11.85 12.80
CA LEU A 40 1.14 -13.21 12.84
C LEU A 40 2.44 -13.27 13.66
N PRO A 41 2.43 -12.90 14.96
CA PRO A 41 3.64 -12.76 15.78
C PRO A 41 4.37 -14.09 16.02
N ARG A 42 3.70 -15.22 15.79
CA ARG A 42 4.27 -16.57 15.99
C ARG A 42 4.91 -17.14 14.72
N ILE A 43 4.79 -16.47 13.58
CA ILE A 43 5.36 -16.92 12.31
C ILE A 43 6.62 -16.10 12.04
N PRO A 44 7.81 -16.72 11.96
CA PRO A 44 9.08 -15.99 11.83
C PRO A 44 9.23 -15.28 10.47
N PHE A 45 8.55 -15.80 9.43
CA PHE A 45 8.53 -15.22 8.09
C PHE A 45 7.09 -15.23 7.55
N PRO A 46 6.22 -14.32 8.03
CA PRO A 46 4.80 -14.33 7.67
C PRO A 46 4.63 -13.91 6.21
N MET A 47 3.91 -14.70 5.44
CA MET A 47 3.49 -14.37 4.07
C MET A 47 2.06 -13.85 4.06
N ALA A 48 1.71 -13.10 3.02
CA ALA A 48 0.34 -12.64 2.80
C ALA A 48 -0.67 -13.81 2.83
N THR A 49 -0.29 -14.97 2.29
CA THR A 49 -1.13 -16.18 2.26
C THR A 49 -1.40 -16.76 3.65
N ASN A 50 -0.55 -16.47 4.64
CA ASN A 50 -0.80 -16.89 6.02
C ASN A 50 -1.95 -16.13 6.68
N LEU A 51 -2.28 -14.92 6.19
CA LEU A 51 -3.50 -14.22 6.57
C LEU A 51 -4.71 -14.81 5.86
N HIS A 52 -4.62 -14.92 4.53
CA HIS A 52 -5.70 -15.48 3.72
C HIS A 52 -5.17 -15.97 2.35
N PRO A 53 -5.58 -17.15 1.87
CA PRO A 53 -5.08 -17.70 0.60
C PRO A 53 -5.38 -16.81 -0.62
N SER A 54 -6.45 -16.01 -0.58
CA SER A 54 -6.77 -15.09 -1.68
C SER A 54 -5.73 -13.99 -1.89
N LEU A 55 -4.88 -13.71 -0.89
CA LEU A 55 -3.78 -12.75 -1.00
C LEU A 55 -2.60 -13.28 -1.84
N ALA A 56 -2.65 -14.54 -2.30
CA ALA A 56 -1.77 -15.04 -3.38
C ALA A 56 -2.22 -14.55 -4.77
N ASN A 57 -3.50 -14.21 -4.92
CA ASN A 57 -4.09 -13.85 -6.21
C ASN A 57 -4.02 -12.33 -6.40
N LEU A 58 -3.26 -11.90 -7.40
CA LEU A 58 -3.08 -10.48 -7.72
C LEU A 58 -4.40 -9.80 -8.14
N ASP A 59 -5.31 -10.50 -8.82
CA ASP A 59 -6.61 -9.95 -9.19
C ASP A 59 -7.47 -9.70 -7.95
N HIS A 60 -7.42 -10.62 -7.00
CA HIS A 60 -8.16 -10.48 -5.75
C HIS A 60 -7.56 -9.37 -4.88
N LEU A 61 -6.23 -9.26 -4.81
CA LEU A 61 -5.56 -8.13 -4.17
C LEU A 61 -5.94 -6.80 -4.83
N ASN A 62 -6.00 -6.76 -6.16
CA ASN A 62 -6.39 -5.56 -6.90
C ASN A 62 -7.83 -5.15 -6.57
N ALA A 63 -8.75 -6.12 -6.49
CA ALA A 63 -10.13 -5.87 -6.08
C ALA A 63 -10.22 -5.33 -4.63
N ILE A 64 -9.43 -5.89 -3.70
CA ILE A 64 -9.37 -5.39 -2.31
C ILE A 64 -8.83 -3.95 -2.26
N ILE A 65 -7.73 -3.68 -2.97
CA ILE A 65 -7.12 -2.34 -3.02
C ILE A 65 -8.10 -1.34 -3.61
N ASN A 66 -8.72 -1.64 -4.76
CA ASN A 66 -9.70 -0.77 -5.40
C ASN A 66 -10.93 -0.55 -4.52
N SER A 67 -11.39 -1.59 -3.82
CA SER A 67 -12.48 -1.46 -2.84
C SER A 67 -12.09 -0.52 -1.69
N ALA A 68 -10.87 -0.65 -1.15
CA ALA A 68 -10.37 0.24 -0.09
C ALA A 68 -10.19 1.69 -0.57
N ILE A 69 -9.66 1.89 -1.78
CA ILE A 69 -9.55 3.21 -2.42
C ILE A 69 -10.95 3.82 -2.59
N ASN A 70 -11.91 3.07 -3.12
CA ASN A 70 -13.28 3.55 -3.32
C ASN A 70 -13.99 3.83 -1.97
N ALA A 71 -13.73 3.05 -0.93
CA ALA A 71 -14.28 3.31 0.40
C ALA A 71 -13.71 4.60 1.02
N GLN A 72 -12.41 4.87 0.79
CA GLN A 72 -11.71 6.04 1.31
C GLN A 72 -11.96 7.31 0.46
N TYR A 73 -12.13 7.13 -0.84
CA TYR A 73 -12.33 8.18 -1.85
C TYR A 73 -13.55 7.83 -2.74
N PRO A 74 -14.78 7.83 -2.19
CA PRO A 74 -15.99 7.38 -2.89
C PRO A 74 -16.32 8.20 -4.14
N ASN A 75 -15.75 9.41 -4.26
CA ASN A 75 -16.00 10.30 -5.39
C ASN A 75 -14.94 10.20 -6.51
N SER A 76 -13.87 9.41 -6.33
CA SER A 76 -12.66 9.42 -7.18
C SER A 76 -12.04 10.83 -7.32
N THR A 77 -10.72 10.95 -7.16
CA THR A 77 -10.01 12.10 -7.74
C THR A 77 -10.07 11.92 -9.25
N GLY A 78 -11.12 12.43 -9.89
CA GLY A 78 -11.50 12.14 -11.28
C GLY A 78 -10.35 12.18 -12.29
N TRP A 79 -9.66 11.05 -12.45
CA TRP A 79 -9.03 10.70 -13.71
C TRP A 79 -10.14 10.19 -14.63
N ASN A 80 -10.97 11.14 -15.06
CA ASN A 80 -11.73 10.99 -16.28
C ASN A 80 -10.69 11.05 -17.38
N GLY A 81 -10.16 9.89 -17.79
CA GLY A 81 -9.32 9.76 -18.98
C GLY A 81 -10.13 10.05 -20.25
N GLU A 82 -10.76 11.21 -20.35
CA GLU A 82 -11.24 11.77 -21.61
C GLU A 82 -10.05 12.48 -22.26
N THR A 83 -9.28 11.71 -23.02
CA THR A 83 -8.57 12.22 -24.19
C THR A 83 -9.44 12.05 -25.42
#